data_AF-A0A1T5JDJ4-F1
#
_entry.id   AF-A0A1T5JDJ4-F1
#
_cell.length_a   1.000
_cell.length_b   1.000
_cell.length_c   1.000
_cell.angle_alpha   90.00
_cell.angle_beta   90.00
_cell.angle_gamma   90.00
#
_symmetry.space_group_name_H-M   'P 1'
#
loop_
_entity.id
_entity.type
_entity.pdbx_description
1 polymer ?
#
loop_
_entity_poly.entity_id
_entity_poly.type
_entity_poly.pdbx_seq_one_letter_code
_entity_poly.pdbx_strand_id
1 'polypeptide(L)'
;MARERGRRNIAARGDIPDDALRQRRDLYAIAIGLCIYNLAGGYVQSDTTVASIIPVKLSHPWVVLLAAWIGFAYFWWRFWLVSEAQPIADFHQDATWQAGNSRAGRELAAEHAGPTQLYGNARSADESAAQIRTPTGPIAIFSLEKWKPSLSLADLRYNGKKETRLTESFGTSTTPLDRRYWPRFWHVYLLGYVRAMYRERAFSDYTAPHLFAVFTVLTGLWHMAVHWAPWR
;
A
#
# COMPACT_ATOMS: atom_id res chain seq x y z
N MET A 1 23.74 7.26 -6.67
CA MET A 1 22.55 6.57 -7.20
C MET A 1 21.48 6.19 -6.16
N ALA A 2 21.80 6.02 -4.85
CA ALA A 2 20.77 5.77 -3.82
C ALA A 2 20.04 7.05 -3.35
N ARG A 3 20.75 8.20 -3.31
CA ARG A 3 20.17 9.51 -2.95
C ARG A 3 19.07 10.03 -3.89
N GLU A 4 19.01 9.56 -5.13
CA GLU A 4 17.99 9.98 -6.10
C GLU A 4 16.71 9.17 -6.02
N ARG A 5 16.71 7.98 -5.41
CA ARG A 5 15.52 7.11 -5.42
C ARG A 5 14.49 7.49 -4.35
N GLY A 6 14.93 7.84 -3.13
CA GLY A 6 14.04 8.34 -2.07
C GLY A 6 13.72 9.84 -2.13
N ARG A 7 14.35 10.57 -3.07
CA ARG A 7 14.07 12.00 -3.35
C ARG A 7 13.26 12.23 -4.62
N ARG A 8 13.11 11.20 -5.46
CA ARG A 8 12.08 11.21 -6.49
C ARG A 8 10.75 11.11 -5.76
N ASN A 9 10.24 12.28 -5.35
CA ASN A 9 8.81 12.54 -5.36
C ASN A 9 8.24 11.71 -6.53
N ILE A 10 7.47 10.68 -6.24
CA ILE A 10 6.73 9.97 -7.29
C ILE A 10 5.69 10.94 -7.88
N ALA A 11 5.42 12.07 -7.22
CA ALA A 11 4.82 13.28 -7.82
C ALA A 11 5.56 13.83 -9.07
N ALA A 12 6.78 13.36 -9.37
CA ALA A 12 7.51 13.63 -10.61
C ALA A 12 7.61 12.41 -11.55
N ARG A 13 6.98 11.27 -11.24
CA ARG A 13 6.67 10.27 -12.27
C ARG A 13 5.61 10.91 -13.16
N GLY A 14 5.94 11.02 -14.45
CA GLY A 14 5.24 11.84 -15.43
C GLY A 14 3.73 11.69 -15.40
N ASP A 15 3.07 12.76 -15.85
CA ASP A 15 1.63 12.93 -15.94
C ASP A 15 0.91 11.58 -16.10
N ILE A 16 0.11 11.23 -15.09
CA ILE A 16 -0.77 10.06 -15.15
C ILE A 16 -1.54 10.16 -16.47
N PRO A 17 -1.53 9.13 -17.32
CA PRO A 17 -2.23 9.21 -18.60
C PRO A 17 -3.69 9.62 -18.35
N ASP A 18 -4.20 10.58 -19.10
CA ASP A 18 -5.58 11.07 -18.93
C ASP A 18 -6.61 9.92 -18.97
N ASP A 19 -6.30 8.86 -19.72
CA ASP A 19 -7.09 7.64 -19.78
C ASP A 19 -7.14 6.91 -18.44
N ALA A 20 -6.04 6.84 -17.68
CA ALA A 20 -6.01 6.24 -16.36
C ALA A 20 -6.85 7.03 -15.35
N LEU A 21 -6.85 8.36 -15.44
CA LEU A 21 -7.68 9.23 -14.61
C LEU A 21 -9.18 9.06 -14.90
N ARG A 22 -9.54 8.91 -16.19
CA ARG A 22 -10.93 8.63 -16.60
C ARG A 22 -11.40 7.27 -16.09
N GLN A 23 -10.62 6.22 -16.33
CA GLN A 23 -10.93 4.87 -15.87
C GLN A 23 -11.07 4.80 -14.34
N ARG A 24 -10.21 5.53 -13.61
CA ARG A 24 -10.32 5.66 -12.15
C ARG A 24 -11.63 6.29 -11.70
N ARG A 25 -12.03 7.40 -12.33
CA ARG A 25 -13.27 8.11 -12.00
C ARG A 25 -14.48 7.22 -12.26
N ASP A 26 -14.50 6.55 -13.40
CA ASP A 26 -15.62 5.70 -13.81
C ASP A 26 -15.73 4.48 -12.89
N LEU A 27 -14.59 3.88 -12.50
CA LEU A 27 -14.53 2.83 -11.47
C LEU A 27 -15.07 3.32 -10.12
N TYR A 28 -14.66 4.50 -9.65
CA TYR A 28 -15.17 5.05 -8.40
C TYR A 28 -16.67 5.33 -8.46
N ALA A 29 -17.16 5.93 -9.54
CA ALA A 29 -18.57 6.26 -9.69
C ALA A 29 -19.47 5.02 -9.56
N ILE A 30 -19.12 3.95 -10.29
CA ILE A 30 -19.90 2.71 -10.27
C ILE A 30 -19.72 1.94 -8.96
N ALA A 31 -18.50 1.91 -8.41
CA ALA A 31 -18.21 1.24 -7.15
C ALA A 31 -18.92 1.91 -5.96
N ILE A 32 -18.97 3.25 -5.92
CA ILE A 32 -19.69 3.99 -4.87
C ILE A 32 -21.19 3.71 -4.97
N GLY A 33 -21.75 3.73 -6.19
CA GLY A 33 -23.16 3.41 -6.41
C GLY A 33 -23.52 2.00 -5.92
N LEU A 34 -22.71 1.00 -6.28
CA LEU A 34 -22.89 -0.39 -5.82
C LEU A 34 -22.68 -0.55 -4.31
N CYS A 35 -21.65 0.10 -3.73
CA CYS A 35 -21.43 0.10 -2.28
C CYS A 35 -22.63 0.67 -1.53
N ILE A 36 -23.13 1.84 -1.93
CA ILE A 36 -24.29 2.48 -1.28
C ILE A 36 -25.52 1.56 -1.40
N TYR A 37 -25.76 1.00 -2.58
CA TYR A 37 -26.85 0.05 -2.79
C TYR A 37 -26.75 -1.16 -1.85
N ASN A 38 -25.59 -1.82 -1.77
CA ASN A 38 -25.37 -3.00 -0.94
C ASN A 38 -25.49 -2.68 0.56
N LEU A 39 -24.90 -1.57 1.00
CA LEU A 39 -24.94 -1.15 2.42
C LEU A 39 -26.31 -0.67 2.86
N ALA A 40 -27.12 -0.12 1.95
CA ALA A 40 -28.49 0.29 2.22
C ALA A 40 -29.48 -0.89 2.28
N GLY A 41 -29.05 -2.12 2.01
CA GLY A 41 -29.96 -3.26 1.85
C GLY A 41 -30.87 -3.11 0.63
N GLY A 42 -30.33 -2.53 -0.44
CA GLY A 42 -31.08 -2.19 -1.63
C GLY A 42 -31.79 -3.41 -2.21
N TYR A 43 -33.08 -3.26 -2.47
CA TYR A 43 -33.89 -4.25 -3.17
C TYR A 43 -34.47 -3.60 -4.42
N VAL A 44 -34.70 -4.42 -5.45
CA VAL A 44 -35.18 -3.91 -6.73
C VAL A 44 -36.69 -4.13 -6.82
N GLN A 45 -37.47 -3.05 -6.86
CA GLN A 45 -38.92 -3.08 -7.10
C GLN A 45 -39.24 -2.84 -8.57
N SER A 46 -40.26 -3.53 -9.09
CA SER A 46 -40.76 -3.38 -10.47
C SER A 46 -41.44 -2.03 -10.73
N ASP A 47 -42.01 -1.44 -9.69
CA ASP A 47 -42.57 -0.09 -9.71
C ASP A 47 -41.64 0.84 -8.93
N THR A 48 -40.78 1.57 -9.65
CA THR A 48 -39.88 2.56 -9.03
C THR A 48 -40.17 3.94 -9.61
N THR A 49 -40.41 4.91 -8.73
CA THR A 49 -40.51 6.32 -9.13
C THR A 49 -39.10 6.90 -9.19
N VAL A 50 -38.61 7.22 -10.39
CA VAL A 50 -37.31 7.88 -10.55
C VAL A 50 -37.53 9.38 -10.33
N ALA A 51 -36.83 9.93 -9.33
CA ALA A 51 -36.82 11.36 -9.01
C ALA A 51 -38.21 11.99 -8.82
N SER A 52 -39.21 11.23 -8.34
CA SER A 52 -40.60 11.68 -8.10
C SER A 52 -41.35 12.28 -9.30
N ILE A 53 -40.77 12.27 -10.51
CA ILE A 53 -41.30 12.99 -11.68
C ILE A 53 -41.65 12.03 -12.82
N ILE A 54 -40.99 10.88 -12.93
CA ILE A 54 -41.26 9.91 -14.00
C ILE A 54 -41.48 8.52 -13.38
N PRO A 55 -42.72 7.99 -13.39
CA PRO A 55 -42.95 6.60 -13.05
C PRO A 55 -42.40 5.73 -14.17
N VAL A 56 -41.24 5.12 -13.94
CA VAL A 56 -40.64 4.17 -14.88
C VAL A 56 -41.01 2.77 -14.41
N LYS A 57 -41.82 2.07 -15.20
CA LYS A 57 -42.08 0.64 -14.98
C LYS A 57 -41.01 -0.17 -15.67
N LEU A 58 -40.21 -0.87 -14.88
CA LEU A 58 -39.16 -1.75 -15.38
C LEU A 58 -39.65 -3.19 -15.30
N SER A 59 -39.79 -3.85 -16.45
CA SER A 59 -40.25 -5.25 -16.50
C SER A 59 -39.26 -6.22 -15.84
N HIS A 60 -37.96 -5.92 -15.93
CA HIS A 60 -36.89 -6.75 -15.36
C HIS A 60 -35.83 -5.86 -14.71
N PRO A 61 -36.12 -5.27 -13.54
CA PRO A 61 -35.25 -4.24 -12.98
C PRO A 61 -33.93 -4.83 -12.44
N TRP A 62 -33.88 -6.14 -12.16
CA TRP A 62 -32.65 -6.87 -11.83
C TRP A 62 -31.60 -6.83 -12.96
N VAL A 63 -32.02 -6.66 -14.22
CA VAL A 63 -31.11 -6.54 -15.38
C VAL A 63 -30.25 -5.28 -15.26
N VAL A 64 -30.79 -4.20 -14.71
CA VAL A 64 -30.06 -2.94 -14.49
C VAL A 64 -28.95 -3.15 -13.45
N LEU A 65 -29.25 -3.87 -12.36
CA LEU A 65 -28.27 -4.21 -11.34
C LEU A 65 -27.18 -5.14 -11.90
N LEU A 66 -27.56 -6.14 -12.70
CA LEU A 66 -26.60 -7.02 -13.38
C LEU A 66 -25.68 -6.22 -14.31
N ALA A 67 -26.25 -5.31 -15.11
CA ALA A 67 -25.47 -4.44 -16.00
C ALA A 67 -24.49 -3.55 -15.22
N ALA A 68 -24.89 -3.04 -14.04
CA ALA A 68 -24.00 -2.28 -13.16
C ALA A 68 -22.82 -3.13 -12.65
N TRP A 69 -23.06 -4.38 -12.24
CA TRP A 69 -21.99 -5.30 -11.85
C TRP A 69 -21.05 -5.68 -13.01
N ILE A 70 -21.60 -5.89 -14.21
CA ILE A 70 -20.79 -6.14 -15.42
C ILE A 70 -19.93 -4.92 -15.74
N GLY A 71 -20.51 -3.72 -15.70
CA GLY A 71 -19.78 -2.46 -15.89
C GLY A 71 -18.67 -2.28 -14.85
N PHE A 72 -18.96 -2.57 -13.58
CA PHE A 72 -17.96 -2.52 -12.51
C PHE A 72 -16.80 -3.49 -12.77
N ALA A 73 -17.08 -4.74 -13.14
CA ALA A 73 -16.05 -5.72 -13.46
C ALA A 73 -15.20 -5.26 -14.66
N TYR A 74 -15.83 -4.69 -15.69
CA TYR A 74 -15.14 -4.14 -16.85
C TYR A 74 -14.21 -2.97 -16.46
N PHE A 75 -14.69 -1.98 -15.71
CA PHE A 75 -13.89 -0.82 -15.30
C PHE A 75 -12.77 -1.23 -14.35
N TRP A 76 -13.00 -2.19 -13.45
CA TRP A 76 -11.96 -2.68 -12.55
C TRP A 76 -10.87 -3.43 -13.33
N TRP A 77 -11.25 -4.31 -14.25
CA TRP A 77 -10.32 -5.00 -15.14
C TRP A 77 -9.55 -4.01 -16.02
N ARG A 78 -10.23 -3.00 -16.59
CA ARG A 78 -9.58 -2.03 -17.46
C ARG A 78 -8.62 -1.13 -16.69
N PHE A 79 -9.01 -0.69 -15.50
CA PHE A 79 -8.14 0.04 -14.60
C PHE A 79 -6.91 -0.78 -14.21
N TRP A 80 -7.08 -2.09 -13.95
CA TRP A 80 -5.97 -3.02 -13.72
C TRP A 80 -4.97 -3.02 -14.88
N LEU A 81 -5.44 -3.16 -16.13
CA LEU A 81 -4.57 -3.14 -17.31
C LEU A 81 -3.85 -1.81 -17.54
N VAL A 82 -4.51 -0.68 -17.26
CA VAL A 82 -3.91 0.66 -17.45
C VAL A 82 -2.93 1.00 -16.32
N SER A 83 -3.06 0.36 -15.16
CA SER A 83 -2.17 0.54 -14.01
C SER A 83 -0.79 -0.14 -14.13
N GLU A 84 -0.41 -0.62 -15.33
CA GLU A 84 0.86 -1.31 -15.60
C GLU A 84 2.11 -0.44 -15.32
N ALA A 85 2.57 -0.47 -14.06
CA ALA A 85 3.95 -0.34 -13.60
C ALA A 85 3.98 -0.52 -12.06
N GLN A 86 3.92 -1.76 -11.58
CA GLN A 86 4.14 -2.20 -10.18
C GLN A 86 3.79 -1.20 -9.04
N PRO A 87 2.59 -0.56 -9.02
CA PRO A 87 2.29 0.51 -8.06
C PRO A 87 2.29 0.03 -6.61
N ILE A 88 1.96 -1.25 -6.37
CA ILE A 88 2.01 -1.88 -5.05
C ILE A 88 3.46 -2.06 -4.57
N ALA A 89 4.38 -2.43 -5.46
CA ALA A 89 5.78 -2.62 -5.10
C ALA A 89 6.44 -1.27 -4.78
N ASP A 90 6.12 -0.24 -5.57
CA ASP A 90 6.60 1.12 -5.32
C ASP A 90 6.03 1.71 -4.03
N PHE A 91 4.72 1.54 -3.80
CA PHE A 91 4.08 1.95 -2.55
C PHE A 91 4.68 1.20 -1.35
N HIS A 92 4.91 -0.11 -1.47
CA HIS A 92 5.57 -0.91 -0.44
C HIS A 92 6.99 -0.41 -0.17
N GLN A 93 7.76 -0.13 -1.22
CA GLN A 93 9.11 0.40 -1.09
C GLN A 93 9.11 1.75 -0.38
N ASP A 94 8.20 2.66 -0.72
CA ASP A 94 8.10 3.95 -0.03
C ASP A 94 7.65 3.78 1.43
N ALA A 95 6.64 2.96 1.70
CA ALA A 95 6.18 2.67 3.06
C ALA A 95 7.30 2.14 3.97
N THR A 96 8.10 1.21 3.46
CA THR A 96 9.24 0.63 4.19
C THR A 96 10.38 1.63 4.37
N TRP A 97 10.61 2.52 3.40
CA TRP A 97 11.55 3.63 3.53
C TRP A 97 11.08 4.64 4.58
N GLN A 98 9.79 5.01 4.59
CA GLN A 98 9.21 5.93 5.57
C GLN A 98 9.23 5.34 6.99
N ALA A 99 8.99 4.03 7.12
CA ALA A 99 9.16 3.30 8.38
C ALA A 99 10.58 3.48 8.91
N GLY A 100 11.60 3.24 8.06
CA GLY A 100 13.00 3.38 8.41
C GLY A 100 13.49 4.81 8.64
N ASN A 101 12.92 5.79 7.96
CA ASN A 101 13.30 7.20 8.12
C ASN A 101 12.69 7.84 9.38
N SER A 102 11.71 7.20 10.01
CA SER A 102 11.11 7.68 11.24
C SER A 102 12.09 7.61 12.42
N ARG A 103 11.96 8.51 13.41
CA ARG A 103 12.79 8.48 14.63
C ARG A 103 12.73 7.11 15.31
N ALA A 104 11.53 6.57 15.48
CA ALA A 104 11.32 5.24 16.09
C ALA A 104 11.93 4.10 15.26
N GLY A 105 11.86 4.17 13.93
CA GLY A 105 12.49 3.20 13.04
C GLY A 105 14.02 3.27 13.07
N ARG A 106 14.60 4.47 13.10
CA ARG A 106 16.04 4.68 13.26
C ARG A 106 16.54 4.19 14.61
N GLU A 107 15.81 4.45 15.69
CA GLU A 107 16.14 3.94 17.03
C GLU A 107 16.12 2.41 17.05
N LEU A 108 15.08 1.78 16.49
CA LEU A 108 14.96 0.32 16.42
C LEU A 108 16.07 -0.32 15.56
N ALA A 109 16.37 0.27 14.40
CA ALA A 109 17.45 -0.19 13.53
C ALA A 109 18.83 -0.06 14.19
N ALA A 110 19.08 1.05 14.90
CA ALA A 110 20.32 1.26 15.63
C ALA A 110 20.48 0.29 16.82
N GLU A 111 19.38 -0.01 17.52
CA GLU A 111 19.39 -0.98 18.63
C GLU A 111 19.63 -2.41 18.13
N HIS A 112 19.09 -2.77 16.97
CA HIS A 112 19.31 -4.07 16.34
C HIS A 112 20.73 -4.23 15.77
N ALA A 113 21.33 -3.15 15.26
CA ALA A 113 22.68 -3.14 14.71
C ALA A 113 23.80 -3.32 15.76
N GLY A 114 23.54 -2.99 17.03
CA GLY A 114 24.50 -3.16 18.13
C GLY A 114 24.87 -4.63 18.44
N PRO A 115 23.88 -5.52 18.67
CA PRO A 115 24.13 -6.93 18.99
C PRO A 115 24.34 -7.83 17.77
N THR A 116 23.86 -7.47 16.58
CA THR A 116 24.22 -8.21 15.36
C THR A 116 25.66 -7.85 15.00
N GLN A 117 26.58 -8.81 15.09
CA GLN A 117 28.02 -8.69 14.80
C GLN A 117 28.33 -8.38 13.31
N LEU A 118 27.58 -7.48 12.67
CA LEU A 118 27.74 -7.05 11.29
C LEU A 118 29.11 -6.40 11.03
N TYR A 119 29.81 -5.95 12.08
CA TYR A 119 31.05 -5.18 11.95
C TYR A 119 32.28 -5.81 12.62
N GLY A 120 32.20 -7.05 13.11
CA GLY A 120 33.35 -7.79 13.63
C GLY A 120 34.02 -7.24 14.91
N ASN A 121 33.65 -6.05 15.41
CA ASN A 121 34.05 -5.52 16.71
C ASN A 121 33.00 -4.54 17.30
N ALA A 122 32.98 -4.36 18.63
CA ALA A 122 31.94 -3.57 19.32
C ALA A 122 31.98 -2.06 18.96
N ARG A 123 33.18 -1.51 18.75
CA ARG A 123 33.38 -0.08 18.47
C ARG A 123 32.74 0.35 17.13
N SER A 124 32.82 -0.48 16.11
CA SER A 124 32.22 -0.21 14.81
C SER A 124 30.69 -0.40 14.81
N ALA A 125 30.15 -1.25 15.69
CA ALA A 125 28.71 -1.37 15.90
C ALA A 125 28.14 -0.09 16.53
N ASP A 126 28.82 0.48 17.52
CA ASP A 126 28.41 1.74 18.17
C ASP A 126 28.47 2.93 17.21
N GLU A 127 29.52 3.02 16.39
CA GLU A 127 29.65 4.06 15.35
C GLU A 127 28.54 3.96 14.30
N SER A 128 28.17 2.74 13.91
CA SER A 128 27.10 2.49 12.94
C SER A 128 25.72 2.82 13.53
N ALA A 129 25.46 2.44 14.78
CA ALA A 129 24.25 2.79 15.51
C ALA A 129 24.11 4.32 15.65
N ALA A 130 25.21 5.03 15.94
CA ALA A 130 25.24 6.49 15.98
C ALA A 130 24.90 7.11 14.62
N GLN A 131 25.44 6.58 13.53
CA GLN A 131 25.14 7.05 12.17
C GLN A 131 23.66 6.85 11.81
N ILE A 132 23.07 5.69 12.07
CA ILE A 132 21.66 5.38 11.76
C ILE A 132 20.69 6.34 12.47
N ARG A 133 21.00 6.72 13.71
CA ARG A 133 20.20 7.66 14.51
C ARG A 133 20.16 9.08 13.92
N THR A 134 21.16 9.47 13.14
CA THR A 134 21.18 10.82 12.56
C THR A 134 20.13 10.97 11.44
N PRO A 135 19.46 12.13 11.31
CA PRO A 135 18.46 12.35 10.24
C PRO A 135 19.02 12.24 8.81
N THR A 136 20.29 12.60 8.65
CA THR A 136 21.03 12.48 7.37
C THR A 136 21.72 11.13 7.20
N GLY A 137 21.63 10.31 8.23
CA GLY A 137 22.22 8.98 8.26
C GLY A 137 21.47 8.00 7.38
N PRO A 138 22.09 6.84 7.16
CA PRO A 138 21.51 5.82 6.32
C PRO A 138 20.20 5.26 6.90
N ILE A 139 19.34 4.74 6.03
CA ILE A 139 17.97 4.32 6.36
C ILE A 139 17.87 2.81 6.23
N ALA A 140 17.32 2.16 7.26
CA ALA A 140 17.03 0.74 7.23
C ALA A 140 15.74 0.45 6.47
N ILE A 141 15.70 -0.66 5.74
CA ILE A 141 14.49 -1.14 5.08
C ILE A 141 13.86 -2.20 5.97
N PHE A 142 12.62 -1.96 6.35
CA PHE A 142 11.82 -2.90 7.14
C PHE A 142 11.09 -3.86 6.20
N SER A 143 11.17 -5.16 6.43
CA SER A 143 10.49 -6.15 5.58
C SER A 143 9.97 -7.35 6.38
N LEU A 144 9.20 -8.20 5.70
CA LEU A 144 8.68 -9.45 6.26
C LEU A 144 9.28 -10.61 5.47
N GLU A 145 10.18 -11.36 6.08
CA GLU A 145 10.75 -12.56 5.48
C GLU A 145 10.07 -13.79 6.07
N LYS A 146 9.29 -14.52 5.25
CA LYS A 146 8.48 -15.67 5.71
C LYS A 146 7.65 -15.33 6.97
N TRP A 147 6.99 -14.16 6.95
CA TRP A 147 6.19 -13.61 8.07
C TRP A 147 6.98 -13.21 9.32
N LYS A 148 8.31 -13.23 9.29
CA LYS A 148 9.14 -12.76 10.38
C LYS A 148 9.57 -11.32 10.12
N PRO A 149 9.40 -10.40 11.09
CA PRO A 149 9.99 -9.07 11.06
C PRO A 149 11.48 -9.16 10.76
N SER A 150 11.90 -8.52 9.68
CA SER A 150 13.30 -8.47 9.28
C SER A 150 13.69 -7.04 8.92
N LEU A 151 15.00 -6.79 9.03
CA LEU A 151 15.59 -5.49 8.73
C LEU A 151 16.73 -5.71 7.75
N SER A 152 16.71 -4.93 6.67
CA SER A 152 17.85 -4.81 5.76
C SER A 152 18.59 -3.51 6.03
N LEU A 153 19.88 -3.67 6.27
CA LEU A 153 20.85 -2.57 6.38
C LEU A 153 21.68 -2.45 5.08
N ALA A 154 21.30 -3.15 4.00
CA ALA A 154 22.08 -3.18 2.76
C ALA A 154 22.15 -1.81 2.05
N ASP A 155 21.15 -0.95 2.28
CA ASP A 155 21.09 0.41 1.73
C ASP A 155 21.82 1.47 2.59
N LEU A 156 22.63 1.06 3.58
CA LEU A 156 23.59 1.97 4.25
C LEU A 156 24.69 2.51 3.31
N ARG A 157 24.68 2.11 2.02
CA ARG A 157 25.50 2.68 0.97
C ARG A 157 25.16 4.15 0.74
N TYR A 158 26.20 4.96 0.82
CA TYR A 158 26.44 6.18 0.03
C TYR A 158 26.43 7.51 0.80
N ASN A 159 27.53 7.79 1.49
CA ASN A 159 27.96 9.16 1.77
C ASN A 159 29.28 9.46 1.06
N GLY A 160 29.20 9.71 -0.26
CA GLY A 160 30.08 10.63 -1.00
C GLY A 160 31.60 10.45 -1.04
N LYS A 161 32.22 9.51 -0.33
CA LYS A 161 33.67 9.30 -0.36
C LYS A 161 34.00 7.87 -0.76
N LYS A 162 34.77 7.74 -1.84
CA LYS A 162 35.50 6.54 -2.22
C LYS A 162 36.41 6.13 -1.07
N GLU A 163 36.24 4.92 -0.56
CA GLU A 163 37.30 4.04 -0.02
C GLU A 163 36.66 2.66 0.19
N THR A 164 36.78 1.72 -0.76
CA THR A 164 37.75 0.61 -0.79
C THR A 164 37.90 -0.16 0.53
N ARG A 165 37.50 -1.45 0.50
CA ARG A 165 37.65 -2.52 1.52
C ARG A 165 36.57 -2.69 2.61
N LEU A 166 35.30 -2.79 2.22
CA LEU A 166 34.29 -3.58 2.97
C LEU A 166 33.43 -4.40 1.99
N THR A 167 34.06 -4.95 0.97
CA THR A 167 33.38 -5.56 -0.19
C THR A 167 33.06 -7.05 -0.06
N GLU A 168 33.36 -7.71 1.06
CA GLU A 168 33.20 -9.18 1.14
C GLU A 168 32.26 -9.70 2.24
N SER A 169 31.78 -8.87 3.17
CA SER A 169 30.97 -9.35 4.31
C SER A 169 29.54 -8.82 4.37
N PHE A 170 29.18 -7.78 3.62
CA PHE A 170 27.80 -7.30 3.56
C PHE A 170 27.05 -8.02 2.45
N GLY A 171 26.64 -9.25 2.76
CA GLY A 171 25.57 -9.91 2.03
C GLY A 171 24.33 -9.02 2.04
N THR A 172 23.51 -9.12 0.99
CA THR A 172 22.14 -8.62 0.94
C THR A 172 21.21 -9.35 1.92
N SER A 173 21.70 -9.69 3.12
CA SER A 173 20.99 -10.49 4.10
C SER A 173 20.10 -9.57 4.93
N THR A 174 18.80 -9.63 4.64
CA THR A 174 17.77 -9.31 5.62
C THR A 174 18.08 -10.07 6.91
N THR A 175 18.21 -9.35 8.02
CA THR A 175 18.42 -9.96 9.33
C THR A 175 17.08 -10.04 10.07
N PRO A 176 16.65 -11.21 10.54
CA PRO A 176 15.43 -11.33 11.32
C PRO A 176 15.59 -10.59 12.66
N LEU A 177 14.55 -9.87 13.10
CA LEU A 177 14.52 -9.26 14.42
C LEU A 177 14.13 -10.28 15.49
N ASP A 178 14.77 -10.18 16.65
CA ASP A 178 14.35 -10.88 17.85
C ASP A 178 12.89 -10.57 18.22
N ARG A 179 12.20 -11.54 18.83
CA ARG A 179 10.81 -11.39 19.28
C ARG A 179 10.56 -10.18 20.18
N ARG A 180 11.56 -9.78 20.98
CA ARG A 180 11.47 -8.59 21.85
C ARG A 180 11.20 -7.29 21.07
N TYR A 181 11.59 -7.25 19.80
CA TYR A 181 11.45 -6.07 18.94
C TYR A 181 10.17 -6.05 18.11
N TRP A 182 9.42 -7.15 18.08
CA TRP A 182 8.24 -7.29 17.21
C TRP A 182 7.15 -6.23 17.45
N PRO A 183 6.78 -5.88 18.69
CA PRO A 183 5.75 -4.85 18.91
C PRO A 183 6.16 -3.49 18.33
N ARG A 184 7.43 -3.09 18.54
CA ARG A 184 7.98 -1.84 18.02
C ARG A 184 8.12 -1.88 16.50
N PHE A 185 8.53 -3.02 15.95
CA PHE A 185 8.55 -3.24 14.51
C PHE A 185 7.17 -3.01 13.90
N TRP A 186 6.12 -3.67 14.41
CA TRP A 186 4.77 -3.52 13.87
C TRP A 186 4.26 -2.10 13.97
N HIS A 187 4.51 -1.43 15.09
CA HIS A 187 4.16 -0.02 15.26
C HIS A 187 4.81 0.88 14.19
N VAL A 188 6.12 0.76 14.01
CA VAL A 188 6.88 1.56 13.02
C VAL A 188 6.49 1.20 11.59
N TYR A 189 6.34 -0.10 11.31
CA TYR A 189 5.98 -0.62 10.00
C TYR A 189 4.60 -0.10 9.57
N LEU A 190 3.57 -0.25 10.43
CA LEU A 190 2.22 0.24 10.16
C LEU A 190 2.18 1.77 9.99
N LEU A 191 2.90 2.52 10.84
CA LEU A 191 2.99 3.96 10.70
C LEU A 191 3.65 4.40 9.39
N GLY A 192 4.67 3.66 8.92
CA GLY A 192 5.31 3.91 7.62
C GLY A 192 4.31 3.77 6.48
N TYR A 193 3.47 2.72 6.51
CA TYR A 193 2.39 2.54 5.54
C TYR A 193 1.35 3.66 5.61
N VAL A 194 0.89 4.03 6.80
CA VAL A 194 -0.08 5.13 6.94
C VAL A 194 0.50 6.43 6.37
N ARG A 195 1.75 6.76 6.69
CA ARG A 195 2.38 7.98 6.17
C ARG A 195 2.59 7.94 4.65
N ALA A 196 2.93 6.78 4.09
CA ALA A 196 2.97 6.57 2.64
C ALA A 196 1.59 6.78 2.01
N MET A 197 0.50 6.29 2.62
CA MET A 197 -0.86 6.53 2.12
C MET A 197 -1.22 8.01 2.05
N TYR A 198 -0.81 8.81 3.05
CA TYR A 198 -1.09 10.25 3.09
C TYR A 198 -0.23 11.08 2.15
N ARG A 199 1.01 10.65 1.87
CA ARG A 199 1.97 11.44 1.09
C ARG A 199 2.05 11.06 -0.38
N GLU A 200 1.83 9.79 -0.70
CA GLU A 200 2.06 9.31 -2.05
C GLU A 200 0.79 9.29 -2.89
N ARG A 201 0.83 10.03 -4.01
CA ARG A 201 -0.16 9.93 -5.09
C ARG A 201 -0.28 8.50 -5.61
N ALA A 202 0.79 7.71 -5.55
CA ALA A 202 0.75 6.29 -5.93
C ALA A 202 -0.33 5.50 -5.16
N PHE A 203 -0.56 5.82 -3.88
CA PHE A 203 -1.62 5.18 -3.11
C PHE A 203 -3.00 5.62 -3.58
N SER A 204 -3.29 6.92 -3.62
CA SER A 204 -4.60 7.44 -4.03
C SER A 204 -4.94 7.10 -5.48
N ASP A 205 -3.93 7.08 -6.35
CA ASP A 205 -4.15 7.04 -7.78
C ASP A 205 -4.17 5.61 -8.33
N TYR A 206 -3.53 4.66 -7.65
CA TYR A 206 -3.43 3.27 -8.11
C TYR A 206 -3.91 2.23 -7.08
N THR A 207 -3.58 2.39 -5.80
CA THR A 207 -3.88 1.37 -4.77
C THR A 207 -5.30 1.52 -4.21
N ALA A 208 -5.72 2.75 -3.93
CA ALA A 208 -7.03 3.06 -3.38
C ALA A 208 -8.21 2.62 -4.28
N PRO A 209 -8.16 2.77 -5.62
CA PRO A 209 -9.23 2.28 -6.49
C PRO A 209 -9.39 0.75 -6.42
N HIS A 210 -8.29 0.01 -6.33
CA HIS A 210 -8.34 -1.45 -6.13
C HIS A 210 -8.90 -1.84 -4.77
N LEU A 211 -8.46 -1.17 -3.69
CA LEU A 211 -9.02 -1.42 -2.36
C LEU A 211 -10.52 -1.15 -2.32
N PHE A 212 -10.97 -0.08 -2.98
CA PHE A 212 -12.38 0.28 -3.04
C PHE A 212 -13.19 -0.73 -3.87
N ALA A 213 -12.62 -1.23 -4.96
CA ALA A 213 -13.24 -2.28 -5.76
C ALA A 213 -13.38 -3.59 -4.96
N VAL A 214 -12.33 -4.01 -4.25
CA VAL A 214 -12.39 -5.17 -3.33
C VAL A 214 -13.47 -4.95 -2.26
N PHE A 215 -13.53 -3.78 -1.64
CA PHE A 215 -14.55 -3.44 -0.66
C PHE A 215 -15.97 -3.52 -1.24
N THR A 216 -16.15 -3.07 -2.49
CA THR A 216 -17.43 -3.18 -3.20
C THR A 216 -17.87 -4.63 -3.40
N VAL A 217 -16.95 -5.52 -3.75
CA VAL A 217 -17.24 -6.96 -3.83
C VAL A 217 -17.61 -7.52 -2.46
N LEU A 218 -16.84 -7.20 -1.41
CA LEU A 218 -17.10 -7.70 -0.06
C LEU A 218 -18.47 -7.28 0.45
N THR A 219 -18.87 -6.02 0.23
CA THR A 219 -20.22 -5.55 0.59
C THR A 219 -21.31 -6.23 -0.23
N GLY A 220 -21.07 -6.52 -1.52
CA GLY A 220 -22.00 -7.28 -2.35
C GLY A 220 -22.19 -8.72 -1.86
N LEU A 221 -21.10 -9.42 -1.54
CA LEU A 221 -21.13 -10.77 -0.97
C LEU A 221 -21.84 -10.79 0.38
N TRP A 222 -21.56 -9.81 1.24
CA TRP A 222 -22.27 -9.63 2.51
C TRP A 222 -23.77 -9.43 2.29
N HIS A 223 -24.16 -8.54 1.38
CA HIS A 223 -25.56 -8.28 1.05
C HIS A 223 -26.27 -9.56 0.58
N MET A 224 -25.65 -10.35 -0.30
CA MET A 224 -26.19 -11.65 -0.72
C MET A 224 -26.32 -12.61 0.46
N ALA A 225 -25.29 -12.72 1.32
CA ALA A 225 -25.33 -13.62 2.47
C ALA A 225 -26.45 -13.27 3.47
N VAL A 226 -26.71 -11.97 3.67
CA VAL A 226 -27.72 -11.50 4.64
C VAL A 226 -29.13 -11.53 4.07
N HIS A 227 -29.32 -11.14 2.80
CA HIS A 227 -30.64 -10.92 2.21
C HIS A 227 -31.10 -12.02 1.25
N TRP A 228 -30.22 -12.91 0.80
CA TRP A 228 -30.55 -14.02 -0.10
C TRP A 228 -30.44 -15.41 0.56
N ALA A 229 -30.20 -15.48 1.87
CA ALA A 229 -30.28 -16.75 2.60
C ALA A 229 -31.74 -17.28 2.53
N PRO A 230 -31.99 -18.46 1.91
CA PRO A 230 -33.34 -18.95 1.63
C PRO A 230 -34.08 -19.55 2.85
N TRP A 231 -33.76 -19.10 4.07
CA TRP A 231 -34.26 -19.68 5.32
C TRP A 231 -34.68 -18.63 6.36
N ARG A 232 -35.46 -17.63 5.93
CA ARG A 232 -36.33 -16.85 6.81
C ARG A 232 -37.70 -16.68 6.19
#